data_AF-A0A9E3RPH6-F1
#
_entry.id   AF-A0A9E3RPH6-F1
#
_cell.length_a   1.000
_cell.length_b   1.000
_cell.length_c   1.000
_cell.angle_alpha   90.00
_cell.angle_beta   90.00
_cell.angle_gamma   90.00
#
_symmetry.space_group_name_H-M   'P 1'
#
loop_
_entity.id
_entity.type
_entity.pdbx_description
1 polymer ?
#
loop_
_entity_poly.entity_id
_entity_poly.type
_entity_poly.pdbx_seq_one_letter_code
_entity_poly.pdbx_strand_id
1 'polypeptide(L)'
;YRLAINFETKEIALEDQYRSHKRVCDMDPLQPVDVRIFVLDTAIECFVNDAFCFTMRAYDRTNGDLALEAENADCVIRGLAISTLGDVRR
;
A
#
# COMPACT_ATOMS: atom_id res chain seq x y z
N TYR A 1 3.17 -9.76 1.47
CA TYR A 1 2.67 -8.97 0.33
C TYR A 1 3.53 -7.74 0.20
N ARG A 2 3.83 -7.32 -1.03
CA ARG A 2 4.61 -6.13 -1.34
C ARG A 2 3.71 -5.13 -2.05
N LEU A 3 3.52 -3.94 -1.47
CA LEU A 3 2.93 -2.83 -2.21
C LEU A 3 4.06 -2.10 -2.94
N ALA A 4 4.00 -2.05 -4.26
CA ALA A 4 4.95 -1.35 -5.10
C ALA A 4 4.27 -0.16 -5.78
N ILE A 5 4.97 0.98 -5.85
CA ILE A 5 4.51 2.18 -6.55
C ILE A 5 5.60 2.56 -7.55
N ASN A 6 5.22 2.67 -8.81
CA ASN A 6 6.06 3.18 -9.88
C ASN A 6 5.57 4.57 -10.25
N PHE A 7 6.36 5.59 -9.92
CA PHE A 7 6.01 6.99 -10.20
C PHE A 7 6.16 7.36 -11.69
N GLU A 8 7.00 6.66 -12.45
CA GLU A 8 7.15 6.89 -13.89
C GLU A 8 5.92 6.40 -14.66
N THR A 9 5.47 5.18 -14.37
CA THR A 9 4.28 4.59 -15.01
C THR A 9 2.97 4.96 -14.32
N LYS A 10 3.06 5.60 -13.15
CA LYS A 10 1.93 5.91 -12.24
C LYS A 10 1.14 4.66 -11.84
N GLU A 11 1.83 3.55 -11.70
CA GLU A 11 1.23 2.27 -11.33
C GLU A 11 1.43 2.00 -9.84
N ILE A 12 0.39 1.43 -9.23
CA ILE A 12 0.46 0.84 -7.91
C ILE A 12 0.09 -0.63 -8.03
N ALA A 13 0.86 -1.48 -7.35
CA ALA A 13 0.72 -2.93 -7.42
C ALA A 13 0.77 -3.53 -6.02
N LEU A 14 -0.12 -4.47 -5.74
CA LEU A 14 0.01 -5.36 -4.59
C LEU A 14 0.42 -6.75 -5.08
N GLU A 15 1.58 -7.19 -4.63
CA GLU A 15 2.25 -8.37 -5.16
C GLU A 15 2.49 -9.42 -4.06
N ASP A 16 2.33 -10.67 -4.44
CA ASP A 16 2.90 -11.83 -3.74
C ASP A 16 3.70 -12.69 -4.72
N GLN A 17 4.24 -13.79 -4.24
CA GLN A 17 5.06 -14.71 -5.04
C GLN A 17 4.29 -15.39 -6.20
N TYR A 18 2.96 -15.30 -6.22
CA TYR A 18 2.09 -15.96 -7.19
C TYR A 18 1.29 -14.99 -8.06
N ARG A 19 0.99 -13.78 -7.58
CA ARG A 19 0.04 -12.83 -8.17
C ARG A 19 0.51 -11.40 -7.97
N SER A 20 0.28 -10.58 -8.98
CA SER A 20 0.43 -9.12 -8.91
C SER A 20 -0.87 -8.48 -9.38
N HIS A 21 -1.46 -7.64 -8.52
CA HIS A 21 -2.65 -6.86 -8.82
C HIS A 21 -2.25 -5.41 -9.03
N LYS A 22 -2.26 -4.97 -10.30
CA LYS A 22 -1.79 -3.65 -10.73
C LYS A 22 -2.95 -2.72 -11.09
N ARG A 23 -2.78 -1.43 -10.81
CA ARG A 23 -3.68 -0.35 -11.20
C ARG A 23 -2.87 0.89 -11.55
N VAL A 24 -3.25 1.55 -12.65
CA VAL A 24 -2.81 2.91 -12.94
C VAL A 24 -3.63 3.85 -12.07
N CYS A 25 -2.96 4.76 -11.38
CA CYS A 25 -3.57 5.80 -10.55
C CYS A 25 -3.17 7.18 -11.06
N ASP A 26 -4.02 8.17 -10.86
CA ASP A 26 -3.68 9.55 -11.16
C ASP A 26 -2.81 10.12 -10.03
N MET A 27 -1.51 9.85 -10.11
CA MET A 27 -0.49 10.36 -9.18
C MET A 27 0.37 11.40 -9.89
N ASP A 28 0.70 12.49 -9.20
CA ASP A 28 1.71 13.46 -9.62
C ASP A 28 3.04 13.11 -8.92
N PRO A 29 4.09 12.71 -9.66
CA PRO A 29 5.40 12.36 -9.08
C PRO A 29 6.08 13.50 -8.31
N LEU A 30 5.68 14.75 -8.55
CA LEU A 30 6.25 15.92 -7.88
C LEU A 30 5.48 16.30 -6.61
N GLN A 31 4.37 15.64 -6.33
CA GLN A 31 3.56 15.87 -5.13
C GLN A 31 3.72 14.72 -4.14
N PRO A 32 3.58 14.98 -2.82
CA PRO A 32 3.46 13.92 -1.85
C PRO A 32 2.28 13.00 -2.18
N VAL A 33 2.49 11.69 -2.07
CA VAL A 33 1.43 10.69 -2.23
C VAL A 33 1.06 10.13 -0.86
N ASP A 34 -0.23 10.17 -0.54
CA ASP A 34 -0.80 9.48 0.62
C ASP A 34 -1.26 8.09 0.23
N VAL A 35 -0.85 7.08 1.00
CA VAL A 35 -1.24 5.69 0.78
C VAL A 35 -1.79 5.14 2.07
N ARG A 36 -3.05 4.69 2.02
CA ARG A 36 -3.74 4.09 3.16
C ARG A 36 -4.17 2.68 2.82
N ILE A 37 -3.76 1.75 3.66
CA ILE A 37 -4.09 0.33 3.52
C ILE A 37 -4.86 -0.09 4.76
N PHE A 38 -6.04 -0.67 4.54
CA PHE A 38 -6.82 -1.31 5.59
C PHE A 38 -6.78 -2.81 5.40
N VAL A 39 -6.46 -3.53 6.47
CA VAL A 39 -6.46 -4.99 6.49
C VAL A 39 -7.51 -5.45 7.48
N LEU A 40 -8.50 -6.19 7.01
CA LEU A 40 -9.55 -6.78 7.83
C LEU A 40 -9.70 -8.26 7.47
N ASP A 41 -9.27 -9.13 8.39
CA ASP A 41 -9.22 -10.57 8.18
C ASP A 41 -8.46 -10.92 6.89
N THR A 42 -9.14 -11.40 5.86
CA THR A 42 -8.54 -11.77 4.57
C THR A 42 -8.67 -10.68 3.50
N ALA A 43 -9.24 -9.53 3.81
CA ALA A 43 -9.43 -8.42 2.87
C ALA A 43 -8.37 -7.33 3.09
N ILE A 44 -7.78 -6.87 1.98
CA ILE A 44 -6.92 -5.70 1.92
C ILE A 44 -7.59 -4.67 1.02
N GLU A 45 -7.76 -3.46 1.51
CA GLU A 45 -8.22 -2.31 0.74
C GLU A 45 -7.16 -1.23 0.70
N CYS A 46 -6.90 -0.71 -0.50
CA CYS A 46 -5.90 0.32 -0.75
C CYS A 46 -6.55 1.60 -1.25
N PHE A 47 -6.13 2.72 -0.68
CA PHE A 47 -6.51 4.07 -1.05
C PHE A 47 -5.25 4.87 -1.36
N VAL A 48 -5.32 5.71 -2.39
CA VAL A 48 -4.24 6.60 -2.80
C VAL A 48 -4.81 8.01 -2.90
N ASN A 49 -4.22 8.98 -2.19
CA ASN A 49 -4.70 10.36 -2.14
C ASN A 49 -6.21 10.46 -1.85
N ASP A 50 -6.66 9.73 -0.82
CA ASP A 50 -8.07 9.62 -0.41
C ASP A 50 -9.03 8.99 -1.45
N ALA A 51 -8.54 8.54 -2.60
CA ALA A 51 -9.32 7.86 -3.61
C ALA A 51 -9.19 6.34 -3.50
N PHE A 52 -10.30 5.63 -3.69
CA PHE A 52 -10.30 4.16 -3.76
C PHE A 52 -9.41 3.68 -4.92
N CYS A 53 -8.49 2.76 -4.63
CA CYS A 53 -7.61 2.18 -5.62
C CYS A 53 -8.03 0.75 -6.00
N PHE A 54 -7.96 -0.19 -5.06
CA PHE A 54 -8.36 -1.58 -5.24
C PHE A 54 -8.67 -2.30 -3.92
N THR A 55 -9.35 -3.43 -4.05
CA THR A 55 -9.55 -4.42 -2.99
C THR A 55 -8.95 -5.75 -3.44
N MET A 56 -8.26 -6.45 -2.54
CA MET A 56 -7.67 -7.76 -2.79
C MET A 56 -7.91 -8.71 -1.61
N ARG A 57 -7.90 -10.02 -1.89
CA ARG A 57 -7.89 -11.05 -0.87
C ARG A 57 -6.47 -11.52 -0.58
N ALA A 58 -6.09 -11.49 0.70
CA ALA A 58 -4.84 -12.02 1.22
C ALA A 58 -5.15 -13.17 2.18
N TYR A 59 -5.18 -14.39 1.64
CA TYR A 59 -5.39 -15.60 2.44
C TYR A 59 -4.08 -16.01 3.15
N ASP A 60 -4.19 -16.63 4.33
CA ASP A 60 -3.10 -17.30 5.05
C ASP A 60 -1.93 -16.42 5.55
N ARG A 61 -2.09 -15.08 5.56
CA ARG A 61 -1.07 -14.15 6.05
C ARG A 61 -1.65 -13.18 7.07
N THR A 62 -1.86 -13.68 8.29
CA THR A 62 -2.37 -12.90 9.43
C THR A 62 -1.29 -12.13 10.19
N ASN A 63 -0.01 -12.37 9.88
CA ASN A 63 1.15 -11.72 10.48
C ASN A 63 2.26 -11.51 9.44
N GLY A 64 3.20 -10.61 9.77
CA GLY A 64 4.36 -10.32 8.94
C GLY A 64 5.01 -9.00 9.36
N ASP A 65 6.19 -8.74 8.79
CA ASP A 65 6.92 -7.50 8.98
C ASP A 65 6.52 -6.48 7.91
N LEU A 66 6.53 -5.20 8.28
CA LEU A 66 6.44 -4.11 7.31
C LEU A 66 7.86 -3.72 6.88
N ALA A 67 8.11 -3.79 5.58
CA ALA A 67 9.33 -3.28 4.95
C ALA A 67 8.97 -2.19 3.93
N LEU A 68 9.81 -1.17 3.85
CA LEU A 68 9.70 -0.07 2.90
C LEU A 68 11.00 0.02 2.11
N GLU A 69 10.88 -0.07 0.80
CA GLU A 69 12.00 -0.09 -0.13
C GLU A 69 11.76 0.98 -1.20
N ALA A 70 12.80 1.74 -1.52
CA ALA A 70 12.80 2.66 -2.64
C ALA A 70 13.82 2.15 -3.68
N GLU A 71 13.35 1.88 -4.88
CA GLU A 71 14.19 1.47 -6.00
C GLU A 71 14.24 2.59 -7.04
N ASN A 72 15.45 2.93 -7.50
CA ASN A 72 15.70 3.86 -8.60
C ASN A 72 15.14 5.30 -8.45
N ALA A 73 14.80 5.73 -7.22
CA ALA A 73 14.36 7.09 -6.94
C ALA A 73 14.73 7.52 -5.52
N ASP A 74 15.02 8.81 -5.34
CA ASP A 74 15.13 9.44 -4.02
C ASP A 74 13.72 9.63 -3.45
N CYS A 75 13.30 8.71 -2.58
CA CYS A 75 11.99 8.79 -1.90
C CYS A 75 12.19 9.18 -0.44
N VAL A 76 11.39 10.14 0.03
CA VAL A 76 11.37 10.56 1.44
C VAL A 76 10.02 10.21 2.05
N ILE A 77 10.06 9.33 3.05
CA ILE A 77 8.87 8.99 3.85
C ILE A 77 8.65 10.11 4.87
N ARG A 78 7.58 10.88 4.68
CA ARG A 78 7.24 12.00 5.59
C ARG A 78 6.50 11.57 6.84
N GLY A 79 5.78 10.45 6.78
CA GLY A 79 5.01 9.91 7.89
C GLY A 79 4.67 8.45 7.66
N LEU A 80 4.73 7.66 8.73
CA LEU A 80 4.31 6.26 8.75
C LEU A 80 3.56 6.01 10.05
N ALA A 81 2.34 5.50 9.94
CA ALA A 81 1.53 5.12 11.08
C ALA A 81 0.94 3.72 10.84
N ILE A 82 0.98 2.90 11.87
CA ILE A 82 0.36 1.58 11.91
C ILE A 82 -0.52 1.56 13.14
N SER A 83 -1.77 1.17 12.97
CA SER A 83 -2.71 1.00 14.08
C SER A 83 -3.35 -0.36 13.96
N THR A 84 -3.49 -1.05 15.10
CA THR A 84 -4.20 -2.32 15.17
C THR A 84 -5.53 -2.12 15.89
N LEU A 85 -6.50 -3.01 15.65
CA LEU A 85 -7.81 -2.94 16.31
C LEU A 85 -7.71 -2.97 17.85
N GLY A 86 -6.60 -3.47 18.42
CA GLY A 86 -6.33 -3.46 19.85
C GLY A 86 -5.89 -2.10 20.42
N ASP A 87 -5.41 -1.18 19.57
CA ASP A 87 -4.90 0.14 19.98
C ASP A 87 -6.00 1.20 20.14
N VAL A 88 -7.23 0.90 19.69
CA VAL A 88 -8.41 1.73 19.92
C VAL A 88 -8.97 1.43 21.32
N ARG A 89 -8.21 1.77 22.36
CA ARG A 89 -8.76 1.90 23.73
C ARG A 89 -9.09 3.36 23.97
N ARG A 90 -10.42 3.61 24.08
CA ARG A 90 -11.15 4.76 24.64
C ARG A 90 -10.38 6.03 24.95
#